data_AF-A0A318E3X5-F1
#
_entry.id   AF-A0A318E3X5-F1
#
_cell.length_a   1.000
_cell.length_b   1.000
_cell.length_c   1.000
_cell.angle_alpha   90.00
_cell.angle_beta   90.00
_cell.angle_gamma   90.00
#
_symmetry.space_group_name_H-M   'P 1'
#
loop_
_entity.id
_entity.type
_entity.pdbx_description
1 polymer ?
#
loop_
_entity_poly.entity_id
_entity_poly.type
_entity_poly.pdbx_seq_one_letter_code
_entity_poly.pdbx_strand_id
1 'polypeptide(L)'
;MENEEFNQQNIDLKIADKFEVIDYDEDYVYLTFRRKVFFYPEMFYKILVELNVIFELNEDFEDDLNIDKLEKEIDENRDILAPVLEKVSLLIGNITNADDDLTIITPPFFQEERQGL
;
A
#
# COMPACT_ATOMS: atom_id res chain seq x y z
N MET A 1 0.60 47.00 -18.04
CA MET A 1 0.10 45.80 -17.35
C MET A 1 1.34 45.07 -16.89
N GLU A 2 1.64 45.18 -15.60
CA GLU A 2 2.78 44.50 -14.99
C GLU A 2 2.52 42.99 -15.12
N ASN A 3 3.49 42.27 -15.69
CA ASN A 3 3.48 40.82 -15.68
C ASN A 3 3.65 40.40 -14.21
N GLU A 4 2.55 40.06 -13.55
CA GLU A 4 2.60 39.33 -12.29
C GLU A 4 3.23 37.97 -12.60
N GLU A 5 4.53 37.86 -12.34
CA GLU A 5 5.20 36.57 -12.21
C GLU A 5 4.48 35.84 -11.06
N PHE A 6 3.53 34.97 -11.42
CA PHE A 6 3.03 33.96 -10.52
C PHE A 6 4.24 33.16 -10.04
N ASN A 7 4.72 33.46 -8.83
CA ASN A 7 5.63 32.62 -8.07
C ASN A 7 4.93 31.27 -7.89
N GLN A 8 5.07 30.38 -8.86
CA GLN A 8 4.67 28.98 -8.73
C GLN A 8 5.59 28.40 -7.66
N GLN A 9 5.07 28.34 -6.42
CA GLN A 9 5.71 27.51 -5.41
C GLN A 9 5.77 26.10 -6.00
N ASN A 10 6.97 25.52 -6.03
CA ASN A 10 7.16 24.14 -6.48
C ASN A 10 6.41 23.23 -5.49
N ILE A 11 5.23 22.80 -5.88
CA ILE A 11 4.37 21.90 -5.11
C ILE A 11 4.57 20.51 -5.68
N ASP A 12 5.18 19.65 -4.87
CA ASP A 12 5.42 18.26 -5.25
C ASP A 12 4.45 17.34 -4.53
N LEU A 13 3.83 16.40 -5.25
CA LEU A 13 3.21 15.24 -4.63
C LEU A 13 4.30 14.24 -4.24
N LYS A 14 4.33 13.83 -2.98
CA LYS A 14 5.26 12.84 -2.42
C LYS A 14 4.50 11.60 -1.97
N ILE A 15 5.13 10.45 -2.18
CA ILE A 15 4.69 9.15 -1.70
C ILE A 15 5.81 8.59 -0.81
N ALA A 16 5.46 8.13 0.38
CA ALA A 16 6.39 7.46 1.29
C ALA A 16 5.77 6.15 1.78
N ASP A 17 6.44 5.05 1.44
CA ASP A 17 6.02 3.70 1.77
C ASP A 17 6.89 3.13 2.91
N LYS A 18 6.27 2.38 3.81
CA LYS A 18 6.93 1.60 4.85
C LYS A 18 6.26 0.23 4.92
N PHE A 19 7.04 -0.82 5.05
CA PHE A 19 6.57 -2.14 5.46
C PHE A 19 7.25 -2.53 6.78
N GLU A 20 6.66 -3.48 7.49
CA GLU A 20 7.12 -3.96 8.79
C GLU A 20 6.61 -5.38 8.98
N VAL A 21 7.49 -6.34 9.29
CA VAL A 21 7.12 -7.69 9.72
C VAL A 21 6.69 -7.60 11.18
N ILE A 22 5.44 -7.94 11.44
CA ILE A 22 4.85 -7.86 12.78
C ILE A 22 5.00 -9.18 13.52
N ASP A 23 4.76 -10.28 12.80
CA ASP A 23 4.82 -11.63 13.34
C ASP A 23 4.99 -12.65 12.22
N TYR A 24 5.24 -13.91 12.58
CA TYR A 24 5.25 -15.05 11.67
C TYR A 24 4.94 -16.35 12.42
N ASP A 25 4.43 -17.34 11.70
CA ASP A 25 4.31 -18.72 12.16
C ASP A 25 4.91 -19.68 11.13
N GLU A 26 4.63 -20.98 11.25
CA GLU A 26 5.17 -22.01 10.35
C GLU A 26 4.66 -21.84 8.91
N ASP A 27 3.46 -21.27 8.73
CA ASP A 27 2.76 -21.19 7.44
C ASP A 27 2.67 -19.76 6.90
N TYR A 28 2.73 -18.74 7.76
CA TYR A 28 2.39 -17.36 7.41
C TYR A 28 3.37 -16.30 7.93
N VAL A 29 3.47 -15.21 7.17
CA VAL A 29 4.11 -13.96 7.58
C VAL A 29 3.09 -12.84 7.64
N TYR A 30 3.06 -12.11 8.75
CA TYR A 30 2.16 -11.02 9.01
C TYR A 30 2.88 -9.69 8.85
N LEU A 31 2.44 -8.88 7.89
CA LEU A 31 3.04 -7.60 7.52
C LEU A 31 2.08 -6.44 7.75
N THR A 32 2.61 -5.32 8.21
CA THR A 32 1.93 -4.03 8.11
C THR A 32 2.56 -3.20 7.01
N PHE A 33 1.78 -2.86 5.98
CA PHE A 33 2.15 -1.91 4.94
C PHE A 33 1.52 -0.54 5.22
N ARG A 34 2.31 0.53 5.11
CA ARG A 34 1.88 1.92 5.29
C ARG A 34 2.30 2.76 4.10
N ARG A 35 1.35 3.43 3.45
CA ARG A 35 1.61 4.46 2.43
C ARG A 35 1.13 5.82 2.91
N LYS A 36 2.02 6.81 2.83
CA LYS A 36 1.70 8.23 3.03
C LYS A 36 1.75 8.95 1.69
N VAL A 37 0.66 9.63 1.33
CA VAL A 37 0.59 10.52 0.16
C VAL A 37 0.33 11.93 0.65
N PHE A 38 1.22 12.85 0.30
CA PHE A 38 1.19 14.23 0.82
C PHE A 38 1.87 15.19 -0.17
N PHE A 39 1.50 16.46 -0.11
CA PHE A 39 2.19 17.51 -0.87
C PHE A 39 3.34 18.10 -0.07
N TYR A 40 4.38 18.57 -0.76
CA TYR A 40 5.47 19.34 -0.18
C TYR A 40 5.64 20.68 -0.94
N PRO A 41 5.53 21.84 -0.26
CA PRO A 41 5.12 22.01 1.15
C PRO A 41 3.69 21.47 1.40
N GLU A 42 3.33 21.18 2.65
CA GLU A 42 2.03 20.57 3.00
C GLU A 42 0.88 21.57 2.84
N MET A 43 -0.13 21.26 1.99
CA MET A 43 -1.17 22.24 1.64
C MET A 43 -2.60 21.68 1.52
N PHE A 44 -2.79 20.59 0.78
CA PHE A 44 -4.14 20.15 0.38
C PHE A 44 -4.70 19.04 1.26
N TYR A 45 -4.03 17.88 1.24
CA TYR A 45 -4.41 16.72 2.01
C TYR A 45 -3.19 15.85 2.29
N LYS A 46 -3.35 15.01 3.31
CA LYS A 46 -2.42 13.96 3.69
C LYS A 46 -3.21 12.69 3.89
N ILE A 47 -2.92 11.70 3.06
CA ILE A 47 -3.57 10.39 3.14
C ILE A 47 -2.57 9.41 3.74
N LEU A 48 -3.01 8.70 4.79
CA LEU A 48 -2.32 7.55 5.35
C LEU A 48 -3.19 6.33 5.10
N VAL A 49 -2.67 5.36 4.35
CA VAL A 49 -3.26 4.04 4.21
C VAL A 49 -2.40 3.05 4.98
N GLU A 50 -3.02 2.26 5.84
CA GLU A 50 -2.39 1.14 6.54
C GLU A 50 -3.13 -0.15 6.20
N LEU A 51 -2.41 -1.15 5.72
CA LEU A 51 -2.94 -2.48 5.41
C LEU A 51 -2.18 -3.53 6.21
N ASN A 52 -2.92 -4.46 6.80
CA ASN A 52 -2.36 -5.69 7.31
C ASN A 52 -2.46 -6.75 6.22
N VAL A 53 -1.34 -7.40 5.93
CA VAL A 53 -1.21 -8.35 4.83
C VAL A 53 -0.63 -9.65 5.40
N ILE A 54 -1.19 -10.76 4.96
CA ILE A 54 -0.75 -12.10 5.34
C ILE A 54 -0.22 -12.75 4.06
N PHE A 55 1.01 -13.25 4.10
CA PHE A 55 1.61 -14.03 3.02
C PHE A 55 1.83 -15.46 3.48
N GLU A 56 1.56 -16.40 2.59
CA GLU A 56 1.91 -17.81 2.79
C GLU A 56 3.40 -18.02 2.56
N LEU A 57 4.03 -18.79 3.44
CA LEU A 57 5.41 -19.23 3.32
C LEU A 57 5.50 -20.42 2.37
N ASN A 58 6.56 -20.44 1.58
CA ASN A 58 6.92 -21.64 0.82
C ASN A 58 7.70 -22.60 1.73
N GLU A 59 7.57 -23.91 1.49
CA GLU A 59 8.20 -25.01 2.24
C GLU A 59 9.73 -24.84 2.41
N ASP A 60 10.38 -24.08 1.53
CA ASP A 60 11.83 -23.81 1.55
C ASP A 60 12.32 -22.99 2.77
N PHE A 61 11.41 -22.41 3.57
CA PHE A 61 11.76 -21.53 4.70
C PHE A 61 11.70 -22.20 6.09
N GLU A 62 11.20 -23.43 6.21
CA GLU A 62 10.84 -24.06 7.50
C GLU A 62 12.00 -24.15 8.51
N ASP A 63 13.25 -24.35 8.07
CA ASP A 63 14.34 -24.73 8.97
C ASP A 63 15.04 -23.55 9.70
N ASP A 64 14.82 -22.29 9.31
CA ASP A 64 15.57 -21.16 9.90
C ASP A 64 14.85 -19.80 9.76
N LEU A 65 13.54 -19.80 9.95
CA LEU A 65 12.67 -18.61 9.96
C LEU A 65 12.97 -17.70 11.15
N ASN A 66 13.17 -16.41 10.85
CA ASN A 66 13.17 -15.33 11.83
C ASN A 66 12.84 -14.00 11.16
N ILE A 67 12.46 -13.00 11.97
CA ILE A 67 12.05 -11.67 11.49
C ILE A 67 13.13 -11.03 10.61
N ASP A 68 14.39 -11.00 11.05
CA ASP A 68 15.47 -10.32 10.32
C ASP A 68 15.65 -10.89 8.90
N LYS A 69 15.49 -12.20 8.73
CA LYS A 69 15.55 -12.84 7.41
C LYS A 69 14.32 -12.57 6.57
N LEU A 70 13.14 -12.58 7.16
CA LEU A 70 11.89 -12.25 6.47
C LEU A 70 11.90 -10.81 5.96
N GLU A 71 12.35 -9.88 6.80
CA GLU A 71 12.53 -8.48 6.41
C GLU A 71 13.53 -8.34 5.27
N LYS A 72 14.66 -9.06 5.38
CA LYS A 72 15.68 -9.07 4.33
C LYS A 72 15.14 -9.64 3.01
N GLU A 73 14.40 -10.75 3.05
CA GLU A 73 13.82 -11.39 1.87
C GLU A 73 12.85 -10.44 1.16
N ILE A 74 12.01 -9.71 1.92
CA ILE A 74 11.08 -8.72 1.38
C ILE A 74 11.83 -7.52 0.79
N ASP A 75 12.94 -7.10 1.40
CA ASP A 75 13.77 -6.01 0.86
C ASP A 75 14.51 -6.42 -0.42
N GLU A 76 14.99 -7.66 -0.51
CA GLU A 76 15.65 -8.21 -1.69
C GLU A 76 14.64 -8.52 -2.81
N ASN A 77 13.40 -8.88 -2.46
CA ASN A 77 12.34 -9.26 -3.40
C ASN A 77 11.09 -8.39 -3.27
N ARG A 78 11.25 -7.07 -3.32
CA ARG A 78 10.15 -6.09 -3.16
C ARG A 78 8.97 -6.30 -4.11
N ASP A 79 9.17 -6.97 -5.23
CA ASP A 79 8.10 -7.30 -6.19
C ASP A 79 7.00 -8.16 -5.57
N ILE A 80 7.28 -8.90 -4.48
CA ILE A 80 6.26 -9.63 -3.71
C ILE A 80 5.17 -8.70 -3.16
N LEU A 81 5.50 -7.43 -2.92
CA LEU A 81 4.56 -6.42 -2.44
C LEU A 81 3.76 -5.77 -3.56
N ALA A 82 4.03 -6.04 -4.84
CA ALA A 82 3.36 -5.41 -5.97
C ALA A 82 1.82 -5.47 -5.88
N PRO A 83 1.18 -6.61 -5.53
CA PRO A 83 -0.27 -6.67 -5.37
C PRO A 83 -0.81 -5.75 -4.27
N VAL A 84 -0.04 -5.55 -3.19
CA VAL A 84 -0.38 -4.64 -2.09
C VAL A 84 -0.28 -3.19 -2.56
N LEU A 85 0.81 -2.85 -3.25
CA LEU A 85 1.05 -1.51 -3.78
C LEU A 85 -0.03 -1.10 -4.77
N GLU A 86 -0.46 -2.01 -5.65
CA GLU A 86 -1.55 -1.79 -6.61
C GLU A 86 -2.88 -1.51 -5.90
N LYS A 87 -3.26 -2.35 -4.93
CA LYS A 87 -4.50 -2.17 -4.17
C LYS A 87 -4.53 -0.84 -3.41
N VAL A 88 -3.40 -0.45 -2.82
CA VAL A 88 -3.29 0.84 -2.12
C VAL A 88 -3.40 2.00 -3.11
N SER A 89 -2.74 1.93 -4.27
CA SER A 89 -2.86 2.95 -5.31
C SER A 89 -4.30 3.11 -5.78
N LEU A 90 -5.03 2.01 -5.98
CA LEU A 90 -6.44 2.03 -6.35
C LEU A 90 -7.31 2.65 -5.24
N LEU A 91 -7.07 2.29 -3.97
CA LEU A 91 -7.81 2.85 -2.84
C LEU A 91 -7.61 4.36 -2.74
N ILE A 92 -6.38 4.84 -2.87
CA ILE A 92 -6.06 6.27 -2.87
C ILE A 92 -6.71 6.95 -4.07
N GLY A 93 -6.65 6.35 -5.26
CA GLY A 93 -7.32 6.86 -6.45
C GLY A 93 -8.83 7.01 -6.24
N ASN A 94 -9.49 6.02 -5.64
CA ASN A 94 -10.92 6.07 -5.33
C ASN A 94 -11.26 7.15 -4.30
N ILE A 95 -10.43 7.37 -3.28
CA ILE A 95 -10.68 8.39 -2.23
C ILE A 95 -10.39 9.80 -2.73
N THR A 96 -9.40 9.95 -3.62
CA THR A 96 -8.98 11.25 -4.17
C THR A 96 -9.73 11.65 -5.44
N ASN A 97 -10.60 10.77 -5.94
CA ASN A 97 -11.39 11.05 -7.13
C ASN A 97 -12.35 12.22 -6.85
N ALA A 98 -12.36 13.19 -7.74
CA ALA A 98 -13.18 14.40 -7.65
C ALA A 98 -14.43 14.34 -8.55
N ASP A 99 -14.75 13.17 -9.09
CA ASP A 99 -15.96 12.95 -9.91
C ASP A 99 -17.18 12.68 -9.02
N ASP A 100 -18.27 13.42 -9.26
CA ASP A 100 -19.52 13.33 -8.49
C ASP A 100 -20.30 12.03 -8.79
N ASP A 101 -19.93 11.31 -9.86
CA ASP A 101 -20.58 10.09 -10.36
C ASP A 101 -19.69 8.85 -10.13
N LEU A 102 -19.21 8.71 -8.88
CA LEU A 102 -18.36 7.59 -8.43
C LEU A 102 -19.04 6.24 -8.69
N THR A 103 -18.72 5.61 -9.81
CA THR A 103 -18.81 4.16 -9.92
C THR A 103 -17.83 3.63 -8.88
N ILE A 104 -18.35 3.17 -7.74
CA ILE A 104 -17.54 2.51 -6.71
C ILE A 104 -16.90 1.31 -7.39
N ILE A 105 -15.64 1.43 -7.80
CA ILE A 105 -14.84 0.31 -8.27
C ILE A 105 -14.51 -0.48 -7.01
N THR A 106 -15.45 -1.32 -6.57
CA THR A 106 -15.15 -2.37 -5.59
C THR A 106 -14.09 -3.25 -6.23
N PRO A 107 -12.88 -3.37 -5.65
CA PRO A 107 -11.92 -4.38 -6.07
C PRO A 107 -12.62 -5.74 -6.08
N PRO A 108 -12.21 -6.70 -6.92
CA PRO A 108 -12.75 -8.05 -6.85
C PRO A 108 -12.39 -8.62 -5.47
N PHE A 109 -13.31 -8.51 -4.52
CA PHE A 109 -13.27 -9.33 -3.32
C PHE A 109 -13.46 -10.77 -3.81
N PHE A 110 -12.61 -11.68 -3.34
CA PHE A 110 -12.90 -13.10 -3.41
C PHE A 110 -14.33 -13.30 -2.90
N GLN A 111 -15.25 -13.65 -3.79
CA GLN A 111 -16.52 -14.22 -3.38
C GLN A 111 -16.18 -15.65 -2.97
N GLU A 112 -16.05 -15.90 -1.67
CA GLU A 112 -16.27 -17.26 -1.19
C GLU A 112 -17.65 -17.68 -1.72
N GLU A 113 -17.65 -18.68 -2.59
CA GLU A 113 -18.87 -19.36 -2.95
C GLU A 113 -19.51 -19.80 -1.63
N ARG A 114 -20.62 -19.18 -1.25
CA ARG A 114 -21.52 -19.78 -0.28
C ARG A 114 -21.96 -21.10 -0.90
N GLN A 115 -21.29 -22.18 -0.55
CA GLN A 115 -21.83 -23.51 -0.73
C GLN A 115 -23.15 -23.52 0.05
N GLY A 116 -24.23 -23.48 -0.71
CA GLY A 116 -25.56 -23.71 -0.17
C GLY A 116 -25.68 -25.18 0.22
N LEU A 117 -26.43 -25.38 1.31
CA LEU A 117 -26.95 -26.62 1.91
C LEU A 117 -26.10 -27.23 3.02
#